data_AF-A0A6B3FP05-F1
#
_entry.id   AF-A0A6B3FP05-F1
#
_cell.length_a   1.000
_cell.length_b   1.000
_cell.length_c   1.000
_cell.angle_alpha   90.00
_cell.angle_beta   90.00
_cell.angle_gamma   90.00
#
_symmetry.space_group_name_H-M   'P 1'
#
loop_
_entity.id
_entity.type
_entity.pdbx_description
1 polymer ?
#
loop_
_entity_poly.entity_id
_entity_poly.type
_entity_poly.pdbx_seq_one_letter_code
_entity_poly.pdbx_strand_id
1 'polypeptide(L)'
;GYTALVLTVDNPSVGYRPADLDHGYLPLVGGIGLANYASDPVFRAALPPDAGAEAVVGHWARVNGNPALTWDRLSRLREWTGLPLLVKGVLSPDDARLAVAHGADGVIVSNH
;
A
#
# COMPACT_ATOMS: atom_id res chain seq x y z
N GLY A 1 -12.19 5.47 -13.74
CA GLY A 1 -13.18 6.13 -12.87
C GLY A 1 -13.49 5.26 -11.67
N TYR A 2 -12.51 5.10 -10.76
CA TYR A 2 -12.76 4.51 -9.45
C TYR A 2 -13.60 5.49 -8.60
N THR A 3 -14.40 4.96 -7.69
CA THR A 3 -15.36 5.73 -6.88
C THR A 3 -14.95 5.89 -5.43
N ALA A 4 -13.89 5.23 -4.98
CA ALA A 4 -13.36 5.33 -3.62
C ALA A 4 -11.87 4.98 -3.60
N LEU A 5 -11.18 5.40 -2.55
CA LEU A 5 -9.82 5.00 -2.19
C LEU A 5 -9.87 4.20 -0.90
N VAL A 6 -9.27 3.01 -0.89
CA VAL A 6 -9.16 2.18 0.32
C VAL A 6 -7.70 2.10 0.73
N LEU A 7 -7.38 2.70 1.88
CA LEU A 7 -6.05 2.65 2.47
C LEU A 7 -5.96 1.45 3.43
N THR A 8 -5.09 0.49 3.12
CA THR A 8 -4.81 -0.65 3.99
C THR A 8 -3.74 -0.27 5.02
N VAL A 9 -4.02 -0.45 6.31
CA VAL A 9 -3.12 -0.02 7.41
C VAL A 9 -2.54 -1.17 8.24
N ASP A 10 -2.96 -2.41 7.97
CA ASP A 10 -2.59 -3.61 8.76
C ASP A 10 -1.46 -4.47 8.13
N ASN A 11 -0.80 -3.96 7.09
CA ASN A 11 0.34 -4.63 6.44
C ASN A 11 1.54 -3.68 6.23
N PRO A 12 2.05 -3.03 7.30
CA PRO A 12 3.25 -2.19 7.20
C PRO A 12 4.51 -3.01 6.90
N SER A 13 4.47 -4.31 7.23
CA SER A 13 5.49 -5.31 6.99
C SER A 13 4.81 -6.64 6.67
N VAL A 14 5.48 -7.48 5.88
CA VAL A 14 4.95 -8.80 5.51
C VAL A 14 4.78 -9.66 6.77
N GLY A 15 3.59 -10.21 6.95
CA GLY A 15 3.30 -11.14 8.06
C GLY A 15 4.06 -12.46 7.94
N TYR A 16 4.26 -13.13 9.07
CA TYR A 16 4.89 -14.46 9.10
C TYR A 16 3.92 -15.53 8.59
N ARG A 17 4.23 -16.11 7.42
CA ARG A 17 3.42 -17.13 6.75
C ARG A 17 4.27 -18.37 6.47
N PRO A 18 4.26 -19.39 7.34
CA PRO A 18 5.15 -20.55 7.22
C PRO A 18 5.07 -21.24 5.86
N ALA A 19 3.87 -21.43 5.32
CA ALA A 19 3.69 -22.04 4.01
C ALA A 19 4.39 -21.23 2.90
N ASP A 20 4.37 -19.90 2.96
CA ASP A 20 5.08 -19.07 1.97
C ASP A 20 6.59 -19.23 2.14
N LEU A 21 7.09 -19.29 3.38
CA LEU A 21 8.52 -19.46 3.66
C LEU A 21 9.04 -20.83 3.24
N ASP A 22 8.31 -21.91 3.56
CA ASP A 22 8.67 -23.29 3.25
C ASP A 22 8.74 -23.54 1.74
N HIS A 23 7.93 -22.82 0.97
CA HIS A 23 7.90 -22.92 -0.50
C HIS A 23 8.67 -21.80 -1.21
N GLY A 24 9.30 -20.86 -0.49
CA GLY A 24 9.94 -19.69 -1.08
C GLY A 24 8.99 -18.84 -1.93
N TYR A 25 7.72 -18.75 -1.52
CA TYR A 25 6.66 -18.15 -2.30
C TYR A 25 6.51 -16.64 -2.02
N LEU A 26 6.95 -15.83 -2.98
CA LEU A 26 6.65 -14.40 -3.03
C LEU A 26 6.56 -13.96 -4.50
N PRO A 27 5.38 -14.06 -5.15
CA PRO A 27 5.26 -13.84 -6.60
C PRO A 27 5.70 -12.44 -7.06
N LEU A 28 5.67 -11.46 -6.15
CA LEU A 28 6.13 -10.09 -6.38
C LEU A 28 7.63 -10.02 -6.72
N VAL A 29 8.47 -10.89 -6.15
CA VAL A 29 9.90 -10.96 -6.54
C VAL A 29 10.10 -11.54 -7.94
N GLY A 30 9.09 -12.23 -8.48
CA GLY A 30 9.02 -12.64 -9.89
C GLY A 30 8.38 -11.60 -10.81
N GLY A 31 8.09 -10.39 -10.30
CA GLY A 31 7.44 -9.32 -11.06
C GLY A 31 5.93 -9.46 -11.25
N ILE A 32 5.31 -10.49 -10.66
CA ILE A 32 3.88 -10.74 -10.75
C ILE A 32 3.16 -9.79 -9.79
N GLY A 33 2.17 -9.04 -10.29
CA GLY A 33 1.39 -8.09 -9.49
C GLY A 33 1.96 -6.67 -9.42
N LEU A 34 3.00 -6.35 -10.18
CA LEU A 34 3.65 -5.02 -10.18
C LEU A 34 3.20 -4.09 -11.30
N ALA A 35 2.09 -4.40 -12.00
CA ALA A 35 1.66 -3.68 -13.20
C ALA A 35 1.49 -2.18 -12.97
N ASN A 36 0.91 -1.77 -11.83
CA ASN A 36 0.74 -0.34 -11.49
C ASN A 36 2.08 0.38 -11.31
N TYR A 37 3.11 -0.27 -10.74
CA TYR A 37 4.44 0.31 -10.63
C TYR A 37 5.15 0.37 -11.98
N ALA A 38 5.03 -0.70 -12.77
CA ALA A 38 5.68 -0.79 -14.08
C ALA A 38 5.14 0.24 -15.09
N SER A 39 3.89 0.66 -14.96
CA SER A 39 3.25 1.67 -15.81
C SER A 39 3.26 3.09 -15.24
N ASP A 40 3.65 3.28 -13.98
CA ASP A 40 3.65 4.59 -13.32
C ASP A 40 4.87 5.45 -13.76
N PRO A 41 4.65 6.66 -14.31
CA PRO A 41 5.75 7.52 -14.76
C PRO A 41 6.71 7.97 -13.65
N VAL A 42 6.22 8.17 -12.42
CA VAL A 42 7.06 8.63 -11.31
C VAL A 42 8.01 7.52 -10.87
N PHE A 43 7.49 6.30 -10.74
CA PHE A 43 8.27 5.10 -10.47
C PHE A 43 9.29 4.83 -11.60
N ARG A 44 8.87 4.94 -12.86
CA ARG A 44 9.74 4.71 -14.02
C ARG A 44 10.84 5.76 -14.18
N ALA A 45 10.60 7.01 -13.77
CA ALA A 45 11.60 8.07 -13.82
C ALA A 45 12.81 7.82 -12.90
N ALA A 46 12.65 6.96 -11.88
CA ALA A 46 13.75 6.54 -11.00
C ALA A 46 14.63 5.43 -11.61
N LEU A 47 14.35 4.98 -12.84
CA LEU A 47 15.01 3.86 -13.51
C LEU A 47 15.59 4.29 -14.87
N PRO A 48 16.61 3.58 -15.39
CA PRO A 48 17.04 3.73 -16.79
C PRO A 48 15.88 3.51 -17.79
N PRO A 49 15.85 4.20 -18.94
CA PRO A 49 14.77 4.08 -19.92
C PRO A 49 14.54 2.65 -20.43
N ASP A 50 15.61 1.88 -20.58
CA ASP A 50 15.66 0.49 -21.04
C ASP A 50 15.63 -0.54 -19.89
N ALA A 51 15.35 -0.10 -18.66
CA ALA A 51 15.30 -0.97 -17.49
C ALA A 51 14.29 -2.11 -17.66
N GLY A 52 14.81 -3.34 -17.69
CA GLY A 52 14.06 -4.58 -17.74
C GLY A 52 13.38 -4.94 -16.41
N ALA A 53 12.67 -6.08 -16.41
CA ALA A 53 11.83 -6.51 -15.29
C ALA A 53 12.58 -6.64 -13.95
N GLU A 54 13.82 -7.11 -13.97
CA GLU A 54 14.64 -7.26 -12.74
C GLU A 54 14.90 -5.91 -12.06
N ALA A 55 15.22 -4.87 -12.83
CA ALA A 55 15.42 -3.53 -12.30
C ALA A 55 14.13 -2.93 -11.71
N VAL A 56 12.98 -3.22 -12.33
CA VAL A 56 11.65 -2.84 -11.81
C VAL A 56 11.39 -3.51 -10.47
N VAL A 57 11.57 -4.83 -10.39
CA VAL A 57 11.39 -5.60 -9.13
C VAL A 57 12.34 -5.07 -8.05
N GLY A 58 13.61 -4.86 -8.40
CA GLY A 58 14.61 -4.35 -7.45
C GLY A 58 14.25 -2.96 -6.91
N HIS A 59 13.74 -2.06 -7.75
CA HIS A 59 13.28 -0.75 -7.29
C HIS A 59 12.02 -0.84 -6.43
N TRP A 60 11.05 -1.66 -6.85
CA TRP A 60 9.83 -1.93 -6.08
C TRP A 60 10.17 -2.44 -4.67
N ALA A 61 11.08 -3.39 -4.56
CA ALA A 61 11.49 -3.96 -3.27
C ALA A 61 12.04 -2.90 -2.29
N ARG A 62 12.61 -1.79 -2.81
CA ARG A 62 13.11 -0.68 -2.00
C ARG A 62 12.02 0.31 -1.56
N VAL A 63 10.90 0.41 -2.28
CA VAL A 63 9.89 1.48 -2.08
C VAL A 63 8.52 0.99 -1.63
N ASN A 64 8.21 -0.30 -1.78
CA ASN A 64 6.88 -0.87 -1.51
C ASN A 64 6.46 -0.84 -0.03
N GLY A 65 7.40 -0.68 0.90
CA GLY A 65 7.13 -0.62 2.33
C GLY A 65 7.18 0.80 2.87
N ASN A 66 6.17 1.19 3.66
CA ASN A 66 6.24 2.38 4.49
C ASN A 66 5.74 2.06 5.92
N PRO A 67 6.62 1.55 6.80
CA PRO A 67 6.26 1.28 8.19
C PRO A 67 6.04 2.56 9.02
N ALA A 68 6.34 3.73 8.45
CA ALA A 68 6.21 5.03 9.11
C ALA A 68 4.89 5.73 8.75
N LEU A 69 3.85 4.99 8.35
CA LEU A 69 2.52 5.56 8.14
C LEU A 69 1.96 6.04 9.49
N THR A 70 1.53 7.30 9.55
CA THR A 70 0.94 7.93 10.73
C THR A 70 -0.41 8.52 10.39
N TRP A 71 -1.17 8.90 11.41
CA TRP A 71 -2.45 9.60 11.22
C TRP A 71 -2.30 10.94 10.46
N ASP A 72 -1.20 11.67 10.66
CA ASP A 72 -0.93 12.90 9.89
C ASP A 72 -0.78 12.63 8.38
N ARG A 73 -0.27 11.44 8.01
CA ARG A 73 -0.19 11.03 6.59
C ARG A 73 -1.57 10.76 6.01
N LEU A 74 -2.52 10.25 6.80
CA LEU A 74 -3.91 10.11 6.38
C LEU A 74 -4.53 11.47 6.07
N SER A 75 -4.30 12.47 6.92
CA SER A 75 -4.78 13.84 6.68
C SER A 75 -4.16 14.44 5.41
N ARG A 76 -2.87 14.19 5.15
CA ARG A 76 -2.23 14.59 3.89
C ARG A 76 -2.84 13.90 2.67
N LEU A 77 -3.17 12.61 2.77
CA LEU A 77 -3.80 11.86 1.68
C LEU A 77 -5.17 12.44 1.32
N ARG A 78 -5.94 12.86 2.33
CA ARG A 78 -7.24 13.53 2.13
C ARG A 78 -7.12 14.79 1.27
N GLU A 79 -6.03 15.54 1.38
CA GLU A 79 -5.78 16.75 0.58
C GLU A 79 -5.55 16.46 -0.91
N TRP A 80 -5.15 15.24 -1.27
CA TRP A 80 -4.78 14.87 -2.64
C TRP A 80 -5.92 14.33 -3.49
N THR A 81 -7.07 14.03 -2.89
CA THR A 81 -8.20 13.42 -3.59
C THR A 81 -9.53 13.98 -3.11
N GLY A 82 -10.54 13.98 -3.96
CA GLY A 82 -11.94 14.22 -3.60
C GLY A 82 -12.77 12.94 -3.46
N LEU A 83 -12.18 11.76 -3.71
CA LEU A 83 -12.89 10.48 -3.60
C LEU A 83 -13.17 10.14 -2.12
N PRO A 84 -14.25 9.39 -1.85
CA PRO A 84 -14.44 8.72 -0.56
C PRO A 84 -13.18 7.94 -0.14
N LEU A 85 -12.70 8.18 1.08
CA LEU A 85 -11.51 7.59 1.65
C LEU A 85 -11.88 6.62 2.78
N LEU A 86 -11.63 5.33 2.56
CA LEU A 86 -11.87 4.28 3.54
C LEU A 86 -10.56 3.77 4.14
N VAL A 87 -10.55 3.49 5.44
CA VAL A 87 -9.40 2.90 6.14
C VAL A 87 -9.68 1.42 6.46
N LYS A 88 -8.94 0.50 5.83
CA LYS A 88 -9.03 -0.96 6.05
C LYS A 88 -7.97 -1.45 7.02
N GLY A 89 -8.38 -2.30 7.97
CA GLY A 89 -7.51 -2.93 8.97
C GLY A 89 -7.77 -2.43 10.39
N VAL A 90 -8.91 -1.78 10.63
CA VAL A 90 -9.25 -1.19 11.93
C VAL A 90 -9.83 -2.28 12.84
N LEU A 91 -9.22 -2.49 14.00
CA LEU A 91 -9.63 -3.51 14.97
C LEU A 91 -10.05 -2.94 16.32
N SER A 92 -9.81 -1.65 16.57
CA SER A 92 -10.18 -0.98 17.82
C SER A 92 -11.17 0.17 17.57
N PRO A 93 -12.10 0.43 18.50
CA PRO A 93 -12.96 1.61 18.44
C PRO A 93 -12.17 2.92 18.49
N ASP A 94 -11.01 2.96 19.15
CA ASP A 94 -10.19 4.17 19.27
C ASP A 94 -9.54 4.52 17.93
N ASP A 95 -9.02 3.54 17.21
CA ASP A 95 -8.50 3.74 15.85
C ASP A 95 -9.60 4.14 14.87
N ALA A 96 -10.83 3.63 15.04
CA ALA A 96 -11.97 4.06 14.23
C ALA A 96 -12.29 5.55 14.44
N ARG A 97 -12.23 6.03 15.70
CA ARG A 97 -12.40 7.46 16.01
C ARG A 97 -11.28 8.30 15.41
N LEU A 98 -10.02 7.83 15.51
CA LEU A 98 -8.87 8.51 14.93
C LEU A 98 -8.97 8.59 13.39
N ALA A 99 -9.37 7.50 12.72
CA ALA A 99 -9.55 7.51 11.28
C ALA A 99 -10.52 8.60 10.81
N VAL A 100 -11.67 8.71 11.48
CA VAL A 100 -12.68 9.75 11.17
C VAL A 100 -12.13 11.14 11.50
N ALA A 101 -11.48 11.31 12.65
CA ALA A 101 -10.88 12.59 13.05
C ALA A 101 -9.82 13.10 12.06
N HIS A 102 -9.15 12.18 11.36
CA HIS A 102 -8.14 12.48 10.36
C HIS A 102 -8.64 12.49 8.90
N GLY A 103 -9.97 12.43 8.70
CA GLY A 103 -10.61 12.70 7.40
C GLY A 103 -11.01 11.45 6.59
N ALA A 104 -11.06 10.27 7.22
CA ALA A 104 -11.68 9.10 6.60
C ALA A 104 -13.21 9.26 6.52
N ASP A 105 -13.78 8.86 5.39
CA ASP A 105 -15.23 8.81 5.15
C ASP A 105 -15.85 7.49 5.66
N GLY A 106 -15.01 6.50 5.99
CA GLY A 106 -15.44 5.24 6.58
C GLY A 106 -14.27 4.34 6.99
N VAL A 107 -14.61 3.28 7.72
CA VAL A 107 -13.66 2.27 8.20
C VAL A 107 -14.10 0.87 7.78
N ILE A 108 -13.13 0.00 7.51
CA ILE A 108 -13.36 -1.42 7.20
C ILE A 108 -12.69 -2.23 8.31
N VAL A 109 -13.53 -2.89 9.11
CA VAL A 109 -13.10 -3.82 10.17
C VAL A 109 -12.57 -5.08 9.51
N SER A 110 -11.27 -5.34 9.68
CA SER A 110 -10.53 -6.41 9.00
C SER A 110 -9.22 -6.65 9.73
N ASN A 111 -8.73 -7.88 9.71
CA ASN A 111 -7.46 -8.31 10.29
C ASN A 111 -6.49 -8.75 9.17
N HIS A 112 -6.37 -7.89 8.16
CA HIS A 112 -5.99 -8.19 6.79
C HIS A 112 -7.12 -8.80 5.94
#